data_AF-A7SPA6-F1
#
_entry.id   AF-A7SPA6-F1
#
_cell.length_a   1.000
_cell.length_b   1.000
_cell.length_c   1.000
_cell.angle_alpha   90.00
_cell.angle_beta   90.00
_cell.angle_gamma   90.00
#
_symmetry.space_group_name_H-M   'P 1'
#
loop_
_entity.id
_entity.type
_entity.pdbx_description
1 polymer ?
#
loop_
_entity_poly.entity_id
_entity_poly.type
_entity_poly.pdbx_seq_one_letter_code
_entity_poly.pdbx_strand_id
1 'polypeptide(L)'
;MTEITFRSLLNKIADELRDTDLQRLKYLCHGKIGAGELERATSAIEFLRLLQQREMISKDDASFLEELLYQAQRRDLASRV
;
A
#
# COMPACT_ATOMS: atom_id res chain seq x y z
N MET A 1 18.32 -9.54 11.86
CA MET A 1 18.09 -8.08 11.94
C MET A 1 17.56 -7.64 10.59
N THR A 2 16.27 -7.29 10.39
CA THR A 2 15.74 -6.53 9.20
C THR A 2 14.20 -6.41 9.09
N GLU A 3 13.39 -6.52 10.15
CA GLU A 3 11.94 -6.21 10.04
C GLU A 3 11.63 -4.70 10.07
N ILE A 4 12.50 -3.92 10.71
CA ILE A 4 12.32 -2.48 10.92
C ILE A 4 12.34 -1.73 9.57
N THR A 5 13.18 -2.16 8.64
CA THR A 5 13.41 -1.45 7.37
C THR A 5 12.17 -1.42 6.48
N PHE A 6 11.46 -2.55 6.35
CA PHE A 6 10.27 -2.64 5.49
C PHE A 6 9.10 -1.85 6.07
N ARG A 7 8.82 -2.00 7.37
CA ARG A 7 7.77 -1.21 8.04
C ARG A 7 8.07 0.29 8.00
N SER A 8 9.35 0.68 8.15
CA SER A 8 9.77 2.08 8.00
C SER A 8 9.62 2.57 6.55
N LEU A 9 9.88 1.74 5.55
CA LEU A 9 9.66 2.07 4.15
C LEU A 9 8.17 2.31 3.86
N LEU A 10 7.30 1.38 4.29
CA LEU A 10 5.85 1.52 4.16
C LEU A 10 5.34 2.79 4.85
N ASN A 11 5.87 3.13 6.03
CA ASN A 11 5.51 4.38 6.72
C ASN A 11 5.91 5.62 5.90
N LYS A 12 7.12 5.65 5.31
CA LYS A 12 7.54 6.77 4.46
C LYS A 12 6.67 6.91 3.21
N ILE A 13 6.38 5.78 2.56
CA ILE A 13 5.47 5.75 1.39
C ILE A 13 4.08 6.23 1.81
N ALA A 14 3.55 5.75 2.94
CA ALA A 14 2.25 6.16 3.46
C ALA A 14 2.18 7.65 3.81
N ASP A 15 3.26 8.23 4.36
CA ASP A 15 3.34 9.65 4.66
C ASP A 15 3.32 10.52 3.39
N GLU A 16 3.89 10.01 2.30
CA GLU A 16 3.89 10.68 1.01
C GLU A 16 2.61 10.45 0.19
N LEU A 17 1.77 9.49 0.58
CA LEU A 17 0.48 9.21 -0.06
C LEU A 17 -0.58 10.19 0.44
N ARG A 18 -1.22 10.91 -0.48
CA ARG A 18 -2.34 11.80 -0.16
C ARG A 18 -3.65 11.02 -0.16
N ASP A 19 -4.71 11.60 0.41
CA ASP A 19 -6.05 11.02 0.38
C ASP A 19 -6.51 10.65 -1.04
N THR A 20 -6.17 11.47 -2.03
CA THR A 20 -6.48 11.17 -3.44
C THR A 20 -5.80 9.90 -3.95
N ASP A 21 -4.56 9.65 -3.52
CA ASP A 21 -3.82 8.45 -3.91
C ASP A 21 -4.39 7.24 -3.18
N LEU A 22 -4.71 7.38 -1.89
CA LEU A 22 -5.37 6.34 -1.10
C LEU A 22 -6.71 5.92 -1.72
N GLN A 23 -7.54 6.87 -2.15
CA GLN A 23 -8.80 6.56 -2.82
C GLN A 23 -8.60 5.80 -4.14
N ARG A 24 -7.58 6.17 -4.93
CA ARG A 24 -7.21 5.41 -6.14
C ARG A 24 -6.74 4.00 -5.80
N LEU A 25 -5.88 3.85 -4.80
CA LEU A 25 -5.39 2.54 -4.36
C LEU A 25 -6.55 1.64 -3.87
N LYS A 26 -7.48 2.20 -3.08
CA LYS A 26 -8.69 1.49 -2.66
C LYS A 26 -9.54 1.07 -3.85
N TYR A 27 -9.70 1.94 -4.84
CA TYR A 27 -10.42 1.62 -6.07
C TYR A 27 -9.76 0.50 -6.88
N LEU A 28 -8.43 0.51 -7.00
CA LEU A 28 -7.67 -0.56 -7.69
C LEU A 28 -7.75 -1.90 -6.94
N CYS A 29 -7.88 -1.87 -5.62
CA CYS A 29 -8.12 -3.05 -4.80
C CYS A 29 -9.60 -3.47 -4.73
N HIS A 30 -10.52 -2.66 -5.26
CA HIS A 30 -11.95 -2.94 -5.25
C HIS A 30 -12.22 -4.18 -6.11
N GLY A 31 -12.61 -5.28 -5.47
CA GLY A 31 -12.80 -6.59 -6.09
C GLY A 31 -11.75 -7.64 -5.72
N LYS A 32 -10.56 -7.22 -5.22
CA LYS A 32 -9.57 -8.12 -4.59
C LYS A 32 -9.76 -8.16 -3.07
N ILE A 33 -10.06 -7.00 -2.49
CA ILE A 33 -10.27 -6.81 -1.06
C ILE A 33 -11.74 -6.45 -0.84
N GLY A 34 -12.34 -6.95 0.24
CA GLY A 34 -13.72 -6.64 0.58
C GLY A 34 -13.90 -5.14 0.83
N ALA A 35 -14.99 -4.56 0.35
CA ALA A 35 -15.27 -3.14 0.56
C ALA A 35 -15.21 -2.74 2.04
N GLY A 36 -15.75 -3.56 2.95
CA GLY A 36 -15.70 -3.28 4.39
C GLY A 36 -14.28 -3.20 4.96
N GLU A 37 -13.31 -3.90 4.38
CA GLU A 37 -11.91 -3.80 4.79
C GLU A 37 -11.23 -2.56 4.23
N LEU A 38 -11.51 -2.21 2.97
CA LEU A 38 -11.05 -0.98 2.35
C LEU A 38 -11.60 0.27 3.07
N GLU A 39 -12.85 0.21 3.55
CA GLU A 39 -13.46 1.27 4.35
C GLU A 39 -12.81 1.39 5.74
N ARG A 40 -12.41 0.26 6.35
CA ARG A 40 -11.70 0.28 7.65
C ARG A 40 -10.31 0.89 7.56
N ALA A 41 -9.66 0.84 6.40
CA ALA A 41 -8.38 1.48 6.19
C ALA A 41 -8.57 3.00 6.02
N THR A 42 -8.57 3.75 7.13
CA THR A 42 -8.82 5.20 7.10
C THR A 42 -7.60 6.00 6.66
N SER A 43 -6.40 5.41 6.78
CA SER A 43 -5.13 6.01 6.39
C SER A 43 -4.35 5.13 5.41
N ALA A 44 -3.40 5.73 4.69
CA ALA A 44 -2.53 5.00 3.77
C ALA A 44 -1.73 3.90 4.49
N ILE A 45 -1.27 4.16 5.71
CA ILE A 45 -0.54 3.15 6.48
C ILE A 45 -1.43 1.99 6.90
N GLU A 46 -2.69 2.24 7.26
CA GLU A 46 -3.65 1.17 7.55
C GLU A 46 -3.94 0.34 6.30
N PHE A 47 -4.08 0.99 5.14
CA PHE A 47 -4.26 0.28 3.87
C PHE A 47 -3.06 -0.62 3.54
N LEU A 48 -1.83 -0.11 3.68
CA LEU A 48 -0.61 -0.92 3.45
C LEU A 48 -0.51 -2.08 4.46
N ARG A 49 -0.84 -1.85 5.73
CA ARG A 49 -0.89 -2.92 6.74
C ARG A 49 -1.95 -3.97 6.39
N LEU A 50 -3.08 -3.55 5.83
CA LEU A 50 -4.13 -4.47 5.39
C LEU A 50 -3.66 -5.36 4.25
N LEU A 51 -2.95 -4.78 3.26
CA LEU A 51 -2.30 -5.56 2.20
C LEU A 51 -1.30 -6.57 2.77
N GLN A 52 -0.55 -6.17 3.79
CA GLN A 52 0.42 -7.06 4.45
C GLN A 52 -0.27 -8.19 5.24
N GLN A 53 -1.36 -7.88 5.94
CA GLN A 53 -2.17 -8.88 6.65
C GLN A 53 -2.84 -9.88 5.71
N ARG A 54 -3.12 -9.45 4.48
CA ARG A 54 -3.65 -10.28 3.41
C ARG A 54 -2.58 -11.05 2.62
N GLU A 55 -1.32 -10.98 3.06
CA GLU A 55 -0.16 -11.57 2.39
C GLU A 55 0.00 -11.14 0.92
N MET A 56 -0.59 -10.00 0.55
CA MET A 56 -0.48 -9.42 -0.80
C MET A 56 0.85 -8.69 -0.97
N ILE A 57 1.41 -8.20 0.13
CA ILE A 57 2.72 -7.55 0.17
C ILE A 57 3.49 -8.10 1.36
N SER A 58 4.80 -8.28 1.19
CA SER A 58 5.73 -8.72 2.21
C SER A 58 7.08 -8.04 1.99
N LYS A 59 8.00 -8.23 2.92
CA LYS A 59 9.37 -7.70 2.79
C LYS A 59 10.14 -8.32 1.61
N ASP A 60 9.77 -9.53 1.21
CA ASP A 60 10.44 -10.31 0.16
C ASP A 60 9.71 -10.15 -1.18
N ASP A 61 8.41 -9.83 -1.14
CA ASP A 61 7.56 -9.64 -2.31
C ASP A 61 6.64 -8.44 -2.12
N ALA A 62 7.04 -7.30 -2.68
CA ALA A 62 6.27 -6.06 -2.68
C ALA A 62 5.85 -5.63 -4.10
N SER A 63 5.95 -6.54 -5.07
CA SER A 63 5.58 -6.29 -6.47
C SER A 63 4.14 -5.84 -6.62
N PHE A 64 3.24 -6.36 -5.79
CA PHE A 64 1.85 -5.90 -5.76
C PHE A 64 1.71 -4.43 -5.35
N LEU A 65 2.51 -3.97 -4.38
CA LEU A 65 2.52 -2.57 -3.95
C LEU A 65 3.12 -1.67 -5.05
N GLU A 66 4.22 -2.11 -5.66
CA GLU A 66 4.86 -1.39 -6.76
C GLU A 66 3.87 -1.18 -7.92
N GLU A 67 3.18 -2.23 -8.34
CA GLU A 67 2.22 -2.18 -9.44
C GLU A 67 1.00 -1.30 -9.09
N LEU A 68 0.50 -1.38 -7.85
CA LEU A 68 -0.54 -0.49 -7.34
C LEU A 68 -0.14 0.98 -7.40
N LEU A 69 1.06 1.31 -6.92
CA LEU A 69 1.60 2.67 -6.94
C LEU A 69 1.81 3.15 -8.38
N TYR A 70 2.28 2.28 -9.26
CA TYR A 70 2.45 2.56 -10.68
C TYR A 70 1.11 2.89 -11.34
N GLN A 71 0.07 2.09 -11.07
CA GLN A 71 -1.30 2.33 -11.55
C GLN A 71 -1.93 3.59 -10.96
N ALA A 72 -1.62 3.91 -9.69
CA ALA A 72 -2.06 5.13 -9.03
C ALA A 72 -1.36 6.41 -9.54
N GLN A 73 -0.48 6.29 -10.54
CA GLN A 73 0.38 7.36 -11.08
C GLN A 73 1.45 7.88 -10.10
N ARG A 74 1.77 7.10 -9.06
CA ARG A 74 2.83 7.40 -8.08
C ARG A 74 4.09 6.60 -8.40
N ARG A 75 4.61 6.75 -9.62
CA ARG A 75 5.82 6.06 -10.09
C ARG A 75 7.05 6.36 -9.24
N ASP A 76 7.09 7.58 -8.69
CA ASP A 76 8.13 8.06 -7.76
C ASP A 76 8.18 7.23 -6.48
N LEU A 77 7.02 6.75 -6.00
CA LEU A 77 6.94 5.85 -4.86
C LEU A 77 7.19 4.41 -5.26
N ALA A 78 6.67 3.98 -6.42
CA ALA A 78 6.86 2.63 -6.93
C ALA A 78 8.35 2.28 -7.07
N SER A 79 9.18 3.19 -7.57
CA SER A 79 10.63 2.96 -7.71
C SER A 79 11.40 2.87 -6.39
N ARG A 80 10.74 3.09 -5.24
CA ARG A 80 11.34 3.07 -3.90
C ARG A 80 10.94 1.82 -3.10
N VAL A 81 9.98 1.06 -3.61
CA VAL A 81 9.54 -0.24 -3.09
C VAL A 81 10.55 -1.29 -3.51
#